data_AF-A0A2H9ZYD4-F1
#
_entry.id   AF-A0A2H9ZYD4-F1
#
_cell.length_a   1.000
_cell.length_b   1.000
_cell.length_c   1.000
_cell.angle_alpha   90.00
_cell.angle_beta   90.00
_cell.angle_gamma   90.00
#
_symmetry.space_group_name_H-M   'P 1'
#
loop_
_entity.id
_entity.type
_entity.pdbx_description
1 polymer ?
#
loop_
_entity_poly.entity_id
_entity_poly.type
_entity_poly.pdbx_seq_one_letter_code
_entity_poly.pdbx_strand_id
1 'polypeptide(L)'
;MDFYVSSIIFFLFLFLGTATGEEGGGGGGRVEITYGTLIKLKHERTSFRLHSHDLAYGSGSGQQSVTGFPDVDDANSYWIVRPQLDSSAKQGDIIPRGTIIRLQHMTTRRWLHSHLHASPISGELFWRRW
;
A
#
# COMPACT_ATOMS: atom_id res chain seq x y z
N MET A 1 -66.79 19.04 -32.22
CA MET A 1 -66.56 17.91 -31.28
C MET A 1 -65.11 17.99 -30.84
N ASP A 2 -64.69 18.95 -30.00
CA ASP A 2 -65.11 19.17 -28.60
C ASP A 2 -64.92 17.86 -27.79
N PHE A 3 -64.13 17.76 -26.71
CA PHE A 3 -63.53 18.75 -25.79
C PHE A 3 -62.08 18.27 -25.39
N TYR A 4 -61.24 18.92 -24.56
CA TYR A 4 -61.38 20.11 -23.71
C TYR A 4 -60.01 20.83 -23.46
N VAL A 5 -60.01 21.72 -22.46
CA VAL A 5 -58.99 22.61 -21.87
C VAL A 5 -58.18 21.83 -20.79
N SER A 6 -56.89 22.05 -20.46
CA SER A 6 -56.41 23.26 -19.78
C SER A 6 -54.88 23.48 -19.68
N SER A 7 -54.56 24.77 -19.81
CA SER A 7 -53.37 25.56 -19.55
C SER A 7 -52.49 25.34 -18.29
N ILE A 8 -51.17 25.50 -18.50
CA ILE A 8 -50.19 26.41 -17.84
C ILE A 8 -49.91 26.30 -16.31
N ILE A 9 -48.68 26.73 -15.92
CA ILE A 9 -48.16 27.14 -14.58
C ILE A 9 -47.39 26.03 -13.85
N PHE A 10 -46.05 25.94 -13.96
CA PHE A 10 -45.00 26.76 -13.32
C PHE A 10 -44.87 26.52 -11.81
N PHE A 11 -43.88 25.72 -11.39
CA PHE A 11 -43.30 25.81 -10.05
C PHE A 11 -41.80 25.48 -10.05
N LEU A 12 -40.99 26.54 -10.13
CA LEU A 12 -39.59 26.50 -9.72
C LEU A 12 -39.58 26.41 -8.18
N PHE A 13 -39.53 25.19 -7.62
CA PHE A 13 -39.21 25.02 -6.20
C PHE A 13 -37.71 24.80 -6.03
N LEU A 14 -37.04 25.91 -5.75
CA LEU A 14 -35.73 25.91 -5.10
C LEU A 14 -35.95 25.40 -3.67
N PHE A 15 -35.67 24.12 -3.42
CA PHE A 15 -35.60 23.60 -2.05
C PHE A 15 -34.20 23.10 -1.75
N LEU A 16 -33.54 23.82 -0.84
CA LEU A 16 -32.23 23.49 -0.31
C LEU A 16 -32.37 22.26 0.60
N GLY A 17 -32.14 21.08 0.04
CA GLY A 17 -32.13 19.81 0.77
C GLY A 17 -30.72 19.24 0.85
N THR A 18 -30.16 19.16 2.06
CA THR A 18 -28.91 18.44 2.30
C THR A 18 -29.15 16.93 2.12
N ALA A 19 -28.79 16.40 0.95
CA ALA A 19 -28.74 14.97 0.74
C ALA A 19 -27.60 14.37 1.58
N THR A 20 -27.93 13.87 2.76
CA THR A 20 -27.07 12.96 3.52
C THR A 20 -26.80 11.73 2.65
N GLY A 21 -25.53 11.39 2.45
CA GLY A 21 -25.15 10.28 1.57
C GLY A 21 -25.71 8.95 2.06
N GLU A 22 -26.35 8.21 1.16
CA GLU A 22 -26.68 6.80 1.39
C GLU A 22 -25.40 5.97 1.29
N GLU A 23 -24.82 5.61 2.43
CA GLU A 23 -23.76 4.59 2.47
C GLU A 23 -24.36 3.20 2.19
N GLY A 24 -24.29 2.78 0.92
CA GLY A 24 -24.57 1.41 0.52
C GLY A 24 -23.58 0.45 1.19
N GLY A 25 -24.06 -0.34 2.15
CA GLY A 25 -23.24 -1.22 2.98
C GLY A 25 -22.52 -2.33 2.22
N GLY A 26 -21.25 -2.10 1.90
CA GLY A 26 -20.28 -3.12 1.50
C GLY A 26 -18.96 -2.87 2.25
N GLY A 27 -18.74 -3.58 3.36
CA GLY A 27 -17.71 -3.31 4.38
C GLY A 27 -16.25 -3.52 3.98
N GLY A 28 -15.84 -3.09 2.79
CA GLY A 28 -14.45 -3.03 2.31
C GLY A 28 -13.88 -1.61 2.45
N GLY A 29 -13.84 -1.09 3.69
CA GLY A 29 -13.29 0.24 3.96
C GLY A 29 -11.86 0.38 3.41
N ARG A 30 -11.62 1.38 2.57
CA ARG A 30 -10.27 1.67 2.05
C ARG A 30 -9.39 2.18 3.18
N VAL A 31 -8.59 1.29 3.76
CA VAL A 31 -7.57 1.67 4.74
C VAL A 31 -6.49 2.49 4.03
N GLU A 32 -6.40 3.78 4.36
CA GLU A 32 -5.33 4.64 3.89
C GLU A 32 -4.02 4.31 4.61
N ILE A 33 -2.91 4.30 3.86
CA ILE A 33 -1.58 4.02 4.42
C ILE A 33 -0.89 5.35 4.72
N THR A 34 -0.43 5.50 5.96
CA THR A 34 0.33 6.66 6.43
C THR A 34 1.76 6.29 6.78
N TYR A 35 2.67 7.26 6.80
CA TYR A 35 4.03 7.01 7.28
C TYR A 35 4.02 6.55 8.75
N GLY A 36 4.81 5.52 9.05
CA GLY A 36 4.82 4.83 10.34
C GLY A 36 3.87 3.62 10.42
N THR A 37 2.98 3.42 9.43
CA THR A 37 2.12 2.22 9.38
C THR A 37 2.97 0.96 9.27
N LEU A 38 2.61 -0.06 10.05
CA LEU A 38 3.13 -1.43 9.96
C LEU A 38 2.34 -2.21 8.91
N ILE A 39 3.04 -2.79 7.92
CA ILE A 39 2.44 -3.56 6.84
C ILE A 39 3.09 -4.94 6.70
N LYS A 40 2.36 -5.91 6.15
CA LYS A 40 2.92 -7.16 5.61
C LYS A 40 2.68 -7.19 4.10
N LEU A 41 3.75 -7.36 3.32
CA LEU A 41 3.66 -7.42 1.86
C LEU A 41 3.50 -8.88 1.41
N LYS A 42 2.30 -9.25 0.95
CA LYS A 42 1.99 -10.61 0.46
C LYS A 42 2.20 -10.69 -1.06
N HIS A 43 3.03 -11.61 -1.53
CA HIS A 43 3.12 -11.94 -2.95
C HIS A 43 1.84 -12.67 -3.39
N GLU A 44 1.14 -12.12 -4.38
CA GLU A 44 -0.21 -12.53 -4.76
C GLU A 44 -0.32 -14.02 -5.09
N ARG A 45 0.56 -14.54 -5.96
CA ARG A 45 0.47 -15.90 -6.49
C ARG A 45 0.87 -17.00 -5.50
N THR A 46 1.85 -16.77 -4.62
CA THR A 46 2.29 -17.79 -3.63
C THR A 46 1.72 -17.56 -2.24
N SER A 47 1.11 -16.40 -1.98
CA SER A 47 0.69 -15.94 -0.66
C SER A 47 1.79 -15.86 0.42
N PHE A 48 3.06 -15.97 0.03
CA PHE A 48 4.21 -15.76 0.94
C PHE A 48 4.37 -14.27 1.22
N ARG A 49 4.86 -13.93 2.42
CA ARG A 49 5.08 -12.55 2.88
C ARG A 49 6.55 -12.18 2.82
N LEU A 50 6.84 -10.93 2.48
CA LEU A 50 8.19 -10.37 2.56
C LEU A 50 8.68 -10.45 4.01
N HIS A 51 9.80 -11.12 4.23
CA HIS A 51 10.31 -11.49 5.54
C HIS A 51 11.82 -11.22 5.64
N SER A 52 12.32 -10.94 6.84
CA SER A 52 13.75 -10.75 7.11
C SER A 52 14.11 -11.19 8.53
N HIS A 53 15.34 -11.61 8.77
CA HIS A 53 15.80 -12.09 10.07
C HIS A 53 17.32 -11.87 10.20
N ASP A 54 17.90 -12.09 11.38
CA ASP A 54 19.33 -11.86 11.63
C ASP A 54 20.24 -12.99 11.12
N LEU A 55 20.06 -13.33 9.84
CA LEU A 55 20.96 -14.11 9.01
C LEU A 55 21.40 -13.24 7.82
N ALA A 56 22.63 -13.45 7.36
CA ALA A 56 23.17 -12.82 6.16
C ALA A 56 23.27 -13.85 5.03
N TYR A 57 23.27 -13.38 3.78
CA TYR A 57 23.63 -14.25 2.66
C TYR A 57 25.09 -14.70 2.78
N GLY A 58 25.36 -16.00 2.60
CA GLY A 58 26.71 -16.56 2.59
C GLY A 58 27.53 -16.24 1.32
N SER A 59 26.97 -15.47 0.39
CA SER A 59 27.58 -15.08 -0.88
C SER A 59 27.00 -13.74 -1.37
N GLY A 60 27.49 -13.23 -2.50
CA GLY A 60 27.07 -11.94 -3.04
C GLY A 60 27.56 -10.78 -2.16
N SER A 61 26.65 -9.95 -1.65
CA SER A 61 26.97 -8.77 -0.85
C SER A 61 27.21 -9.05 0.64
N GLY A 62 26.95 -10.26 1.14
CA GLY A 62 27.07 -10.58 2.57
C GLY A 62 26.10 -9.81 3.48
N GLN A 63 25.09 -9.14 2.91
CA GLN A 63 24.10 -8.37 3.67
C GLN A 63 22.97 -9.28 4.20
N GLN A 64 22.15 -8.73 5.10
CA GLN A 64 20.99 -9.42 5.68
C GLN A 64 20.08 -9.99 4.60
N SER A 65 19.69 -11.26 4.75
CA SER A 65 18.80 -11.92 3.80
C SER A 65 17.36 -11.44 3.91
N VAL A 66 16.69 -11.35 2.77
CA VAL A 66 15.27 -10.98 2.65
C VAL A 66 14.58 -12.06 1.81
N THR A 67 13.55 -12.69 2.35
CA THR A 67 12.95 -13.91 1.80
C THR A 67 11.42 -13.78 1.70
N GLY A 68 10.78 -14.81 1.14
CA GLY A 68 9.34 -15.02 1.27
C GLY A 68 9.06 -16.07 2.35
N PHE A 69 8.18 -15.78 3.30
CA PHE A 69 7.81 -16.70 4.39
C PHE A 69 6.30 -17.03 4.32
N PRO A 70 5.88 -18.30 4.53
CA PRO A 70 4.48 -18.69 4.36
C PRO A 70 3.57 -18.20 5.49
N ASP A 71 4.06 -18.20 6.73
CA ASP A 71 3.21 -18.01 7.91
C ASP A 71 2.58 -16.61 7.95
N VAL A 72 1.32 -16.57 8.40
CA VAL A 72 0.52 -15.33 8.41
C VAL A 72 0.94 -14.40 9.54
N ASP A 73 1.18 -14.96 10.72
CA ASP A 73 1.34 -14.22 11.98
C ASP A 73 2.79 -14.06 12.44
N ASP A 74 3.76 -14.44 11.61
CA ASP A 74 5.17 -14.19 11.86
C ASP A 74 5.47 -12.67 12.01
N ALA A 75 6.22 -12.33 13.06
CA ALA A 75 6.58 -10.95 13.40
C ALA A 75 7.70 -10.39 12.50
N ASN A 76 8.55 -11.26 11.96
CA ASN A 76 9.63 -10.94 11.02
C ASN A 76 9.13 -10.66 9.59
N SER A 77 7.81 -10.64 9.40
CA SER A 77 7.12 -10.24 8.17
C SER A 77 6.56 -8.82 8.23
N TYR A 78 6.78 -8.08 9.33
CA TYR A 78 6.35 -6.69 9.49
C TYR A 78 7.38 -5.67 8.99
N TRP A 79 6.90 -4.72 8.19
CA TRP A 79 7.68 -3.62 7.64
C TRP A 79 7.03 -2.29 7.99
N ILE A 80 7.83 -1.31 8.41
CA ILE A 80 7.39 0.05 8.69
C ILE A 80 7.56 0.89 7.43
N VAL A 81 6.50 1.56 7.00
CA VAL A 81 6.57 2.52 5.90
C VAL A 81 7.21 3.82 6.37
N ARG A 82 8.26 4.27 5.69
CA ARG A 82 9.04 5.48 6.01
C ARG A 82 9.13 6.39 4.78
N PRO A 83 9.26 7.71 4.97
CA PRO A 83 9.52 8.62 3.87
C PRO A 83 10.91 8.39 3.28
N GLN A 84 11.13 8.95 2.09
CA GLN A 84 12.47 9.09 1.51
C GLN A 84 13.39 9.94 2.41
N LEU A 85 14.71 9.85 2.16
CA LEU A 85 15.67 10.78 2.77
C LEU A 85 15.30 12.22 2.40
N ASP A 86 15.61 13.16 3.29
CA ASP A 86 15.43 14.61 3.10
C ASP A 86 13.98 15.07 2.84
N SER A 87 12.99 14.20 3.12
CA SER A 87 11.57 14.55 3.13
C SER A 87 11.18 15.30 4.41
N SER A 88 10.27 16.27 4.28
CA SER A 88 9.60 16.95 5.39
C SER A 88 8.42 16.18 5.98
N ALA A 89 8.05 15.04 5.37
CA ALA A 89 6.89 14.24 5.79
C ALA A 89 7.09 13.56 7.15
N LYS A 90 6.01 13.50 7.93
CA LYS A 90 5.97 13.05 9.33
C LYS A 90 5.19 11.75 9.47
N GLN A 91 5.38 11.08 10.60
CA GLN A 91 4.55 9.93 10.97
C GLN A 91 3.09 10.36 11.11
N GLY A 92 2.18 9.59 10.50
CA GLY A 92 0.76 9.92 10.40
C GLY A 92 0.37 10.64 9.11
N ASP A 93 1.29 11.23 8.36
CA ASP A 93 0.97 11.84 7.07
C ASP A 93 0.55 10.78 6.05
N ILE A 94 -0.52 11.07 5.29
CA ILE A 94 -1.04 10.22 4.21
C ILE A 94 0.00 10.14 3.08
N ILE A 95 0.16 8.96 2.50
CA ILE A 95 1.11 8.71 1.40
C ILE A 95 0.38 8.82 0.05
N PRO A 96 0.69 9.82 -0.79
CA PRO A 96 0.10 9.92 -2.13
C PRO A 96 0.48 8.74 -3.03
N ARG A 97 -0.36 8.46 -4.03
CA ARG A 97 -0.06 7.45 -5.05
C ARG A 97 1.16 7.86 -5.86
N GLY A 98 2.05 6.90 -6.13
CA GLY A 98 3.29 7.12 -6.88
C GLY A 98 4.43 7.73 -6.06
N THR A 99 4.24 8.02 -4.77
CA THR A 99 5.32 8.50 -3.89
C THR A 99 6.35 7.41 -3.62
N ILE A 100 7.64 7.78 -3.70
CA ILE A 100 8.76 6.91 -3.34
C ILE A 100 8.83 6.79 -1.82
N ILE A 101 8.76 5.55 -1.33
CA ILE A 101 8.83 5.21 0.09
C ILE A 101 10.06 4.36 0.40
N ARG A 102 10.43 4.29 1.67
CA ARG A 102 11.42 3.35 2.19
C ARG A 102 10.72 2.36 3.12
N LEU A 103 11.12 1.09 3.06
CA LEU A 103 10.61 0.05 3.95
C LEU A 103 11.69 -0.34 4.95
N GLN A 104 11.37 -0.25 6.24
CA GLN A 104 12.24 -0.63 7.34
C GLN A 104 11.71 -1.90 7.99
N HIS A 105 12.52 -2.95 8.09
CA HIS A 105 12.13 -4.18 8.77
C HIS A 105 11.89 -3.90 10.26
N MET A 106 10.78 -4.39 10.82
CA MET A 106 10.37 -4.05 12.19
C MET A 106 11.37 -4.51 13.24
N THR A 107 11.78 -5.79 13.18
CA THR A 107 12.65 -6.41 14.20
C THR A 107 14.09 -5.89 14.10
N THR A 108 14.71 -6.05 12.93
CA THR A 108 16.15 -5.83 12.73
C THR A 108 16.52 -4.37 12.43
N ARG A 109 15.50 -3.50 12.25
CA ARG A 109 15.61 -2.06 11.90
C ARG A 109 16.38 -1.76 10.60
N ARG A 110 16.79 -2.78 9.84
CA ARG A 110 17.45 -2.63 8.54
C ARG A 110 16.46 -2.19 7.46
N TRP A 111 17.00 -1.63 6.39
CA TRP A 111 16.23 -1.16 5.24
C TRP A 111 16.10 -2.27 4.20
N LEU A 112 14.93 -2.36 3.55
CA LEU A 112 14.83 -3.09 2.29
C LEU A 112 15.73 -2.38 1.28
N HIS A 113 16.63 -3.14 0.64
CA HIS A 113 17.66 -2.59 -0.21
C HIS A 113 18.00 -3.55 -1.36
N SER A 114 18.36 -2.97 -2.50
CA SER A 114 18.84 -3.65 -3.69
C SER A 114 20.00 -2.87 -4.29
N HIS A 115 20.91 -3.59 -4.95
CA HIS A 115 22.11 -3.05 -5.58
C HIS A 115 22.58 -3.98 -6.69
N LEU A 116 23.63 -3.61 -7.41
CA LEU A 116 24.15 -4.37 -8.56
C LEU A 116 25.02 -5.57 -8.13
N HIS A 117 24.42 -6.56 -7.47
CA HIS A 117 25.02 -7.88 -7.26
C HIS A 117 24.13 -8.98 -7.86
N ALA A 118 24.75 -10.11 -8.21
CA ALA A 118 24.03 -11.30 -8.61
C ALA A 118 23.22 -11.86 -7.43
N SER A 119 21.98 -12.27 -7.71
CA SER A 119 21.13 -13.00 -6.78
C SER A 119 21.83 -14.27 -6.28
N PRO A 120 21.93 -14.51 -4.96
CA PRO A 120 22.61 -15.68 -4.40
C PRO A 120 22.07 -17.04 -4.89
N ILE A 121 20.83 -17.09 -5.38
CA ILE A 121 20.15 -18.31 -5.81
C ILE A 121 19.99 -18.38 -7.33
N SER A 122 19.62 -17.27 -7.99
CA SER A 122 19.33 -17.27 -9.43
C SER A 122 20.49 -16.82 -10.32
N GLY A 123 21.58 -16.27 -9.76
CA GLY A 123 22.72 -15.75 -10.53
C GLY A 123 22.44 -14.48 -11.36
N GLU A 124 21.17 -14.12 -11.55
CA GLU A 124 20.70 -12.93 -12.26
C GLU A 124 21.03 -11.63 -11.52
N LEU A 125 21.32 -10.56 -12.27
CA LEU A 125 21.42 -9.21 -11.73
C LEU A 125 20.03 -8.60 -11.54
N PHE A 126 19.77 -7.99 -10.38
CA PHE A 126 18.45 -7.53 -9.93
C PHE A 126 17.70 -6.58 -10.90
N TRP A 127 18.39 -5.97 -11.88
CA TRP A 127 17.81 -5.00 -12.83
C TRP A 127 17.69 -5.48 -14.28
N ARG A 128 17.95 -6.76 -14.60
CA ARG A 128 17.75 -7.24 -15.97
C ARG A 128 16.29 -7.65 -16.23
N ARG A 129 15.58 -6.74 -16.91
CA ARG A 129 14.25 -6.87 -17.55
C ARG A 129 13.03 -6.56 -16.65
N TRP A 130 12.88 -5.28 -16.33
CA TRP A 130 11.62 -4.52 -16.45
C TRP A 130 11.95 -3.14 -17.03
#